data_AF-A0A536H777-F1
#
_entry.id   AF-A0A536H777-F1
#
_cell.length_a   1.000
_cell.length_b   1.000
_cell.length_c   1.000
_cell.angle_alpha   90.00
_cell.angle_beta   90.00
_cell.angle_gamma   90.00
#
_symmetry.space_group_name_H-M   'P 1'
#
loop_
_entity.id
_entity.type
_entity.pdbx_description
1 polymer ?
#
loop_
_entity_poly.entity_id
_entity_poly.type
_entity_poly.pdbx_seq_one_letter_code
_entity_poly.pdbx_strand_id
1 'polypeptide(L)'
;GPQVDVHGGGSDLIFPHHESEIAQSESITGVRPFARIWAHVGMLRYRGEKMSKSLKNLVLVRDLLGRYDADSIRVLLLRHHYRESWDYTPEQLDDAAAWTGRLRESAGRAATATADRAAAVFAALDDDLDTPRALRLLEESIQSGAGDWRAAADVLGLRLGDDRMAVSETKKALGWRAPFS
;
A
#
# COMPACT_ATOMS: atom_id res chain seq x y z
N GLY A 1 -11.96 25.31 -6.99
CA GLY A 1 -10.61 25.47 -7.57
C GLY A 1 -10.66 25.10 -9.04
N PRO A 2 -9.52 25.02 -9.72
CA PRO A 2 -9.46 24.40 -11.06
C PRO A 2 -9.87 22.92 -10.98
N GLN A 3 -10.13 22.32 -12.14
CA GLN A 3 -10.28 20.87 -12.30
C GLN A 3 -9.07 20.14 -11.70
N VAL A 4 -9.31 18.97 -11.09
CA VAL A 4 -8.24 18.08 -10.60
C VAL A 4 -8.06 16.88 -11.52
N ASP A 5 -6.85 16.34 -11.59
CA ASP A 5 -6.56 15.18 -12.45
C ASP A 5 -7.08 13.88 -11.83
N VAL A 6 -6.80 13.64 -10.55
CA VAL A 6 -7.17 12.42 -9.83
C VAL A 6 -7.85 12.78 -8.52
N HIS A 7 -9.00 12.16 -8.25
CA HIS A 7 -9.67 12.21 -6.96
C HIS A 7 -9.95 10.78 -6.49
N GLY A 8 -9.75 10.48 -5.21
CA GLY A 8 -9.92 9.11 -4.72
C GLY A 8 -10.46 9.00 -3.30
N GLY A 9 -10.88 7.79 -2.95
CA GLY A 9 -11.46 7.48 -1.65
C GLY A 9 -11.85 6.02 -1.52
N GLY A 10 -12.48 5.64 -0.40
CA GLY A 10 -13.09 4.31 -0.28
C GLY A 10 -14.25 4.12 -1.26
N SER A 11 -14.54 2.88 -1.66
CA SER A 11 -15.70 2.58 -2.50
C SER A 11 -17.03 3.00 -1.87
N ASP A 12 -17.09 3.10 -0.54
CA ASP A 12 -18.26 3.60 0.18
C ASP A 12 -18.45 5.13 0.06
N LEU A 13 -17.46 5.86 -0.47
CA LEU A 13 -17.56 7.29 -0.74
C LEU A 13 -18.11 7.61 -2.13
N ILE A 14 -18.22 6.63 -3.04
CA ILE A 14 -18.80 6.85 -4.38
C ILE A 14 -20.16 7.54 -4.26
N PHE A 15 -21.03 7.03 -3.38
CA PHE A 15 -22.31 7.64 -3.07
C PHE A 15 -22.59 7.60 -1.56
N PRO A 16 -23.12 8.68 -0.96
CA PRO A 16 -23.49 9.96 -1.59
C PRO A 16 -22.36 10.99 -1.67
N HIS A 17 -21.19 10.68 -1.10
CA HIS A 17 -20.16 11.68 -0.81
C HIS A 17 -19.57 12.30 -2.09
N HIS A 18 -18.93 11.52 -2.94
CA HIS A 18 -18.30 12.02 -4.16
C HIS A 18 -19.31 12.57 -5.17
N GLU A 19 -20.50 11.96 -5.26
CA GLU A 19 -21.61 12.51 -6.08
C GLU A 19 -22.00 13.93 -5.61
N SER A 20 -22.05 14.15 -4.30
CA SER A 20 -22.32 15.47 -3.73
C SER A 20 -21.17 16.44 -3.97
N GLU A 21 -19.92 15.98 -3.89
CA GLU A 21 -18.75 16.81 -4.19
C GLU A 21 -18.71 17.27 -5.66
N ILE A 22 -19.06 16.37 -6.60
CA ILE A 22 -19.24 16.71 -8.02
C ILE A 22 -20.32 17.78 -8.14
N ALA A 23 -21.52 17.54 -7.59
CA ALA A 23 -22.64 18.47 -7.69
C ALA A 23 -22.30 19.86 -7.12
N GLN A 24 -21.66 19.92 -5.96
CA GLN A 24 -21.25 21.18 -5.32
C GLN A 24 -20.17 21.90 -6.11
N SER A 25 -19.10 21.19 -6.48
CA SER A 25 -17.92 21.77 -7.13
C SER A 25 -18.23 22.27 -8.54
N GLU A 26 -18.94 21.47 -9.34
CA GLU A 26 -19.27 21.85 -10.71
C GLU A 26 -20.32 22.97 -10.76
N SER A 27 -21.24 23.03 -9.79
CA SER A 27 -22.25 24.10 -9.72
C SER A 27 -21.65 25.45 -9.33
N ILE A 28 -20.71 25.47 -8.37
CA ILE A 28 -20.12 26.73 -7.90
C ILE A 28 -19.02 27.26 -8.83
N THR A 29 -18.26 26.37 -9.48
CA THR A 29 -17.14 26.77 -10.34
C THR A 29 -17.50 26.89 -11.81
N GLY A 30 -18.55 26.19 -12.27
CA GLY A 30 -18.86 26.04 -13.69
C GLY A 30 -17.84 25.20 -14.47
N VAL A 31 -16.84 24.63 -13.81
CA VAL A 31 -15.79 23.80 -14.44
C VAL A 31 -16.22 22.35 -14.43
N ARG A 32 -16.12 21.67 -15.58
CA ARG A 32 -16.45 20.24 -15.74
C ARG A 32 -15.42 19.50 -16.60
N PRO A 33 -15.15 18.21 -16.32
CA PRO A 33 -15.52 17.52 -15.07
C PRO A 33 -14.78 18.08 -13.85
N PHE A 34 -15.29 17.89 -12.63
CA PHE A 34 -14.58 18.25 -11.40
C PHE A 34 -13.24 17.50 -11.29
N ALA A 35 -13.24 16.19 -11.54
CA ALA A 35 -12.05 15.34 -11.58
C ALA A 35 -12.01 14.53 -12.89
N ARG A 36 -10.82 14.37 -13.50
CA ARG A 36 -10.67 13.59 -14.75
C ARG A 36 -10.70 12.08 -14.49
N ILE A 37 -10.13 11.64 -13.38
CA ILE A 37 -10.06 10.25 -12.96
C ILE A 37 -10.56 10.14 -11.52
N TRP A 38 -11.42 9.15 -11.28
CA TRP A 38 -11.86 8.75 -9.96
C TRP A 38 -11.27 7.39 -9.61
N ALA A 39 -10.57 7.29 -8.49
CA ALA A 39 -9.94 6.06 -8.03
C ALA A 39 -10.50 5.63 -6.66
N HIS A 40 -11.20 4.50 -6.63
CA HIS A 40 -11.81 3.99 -5.39
C HIS A 40 -11.16 2.71 -4.92
N VAL A 41 -10.77 2.68 -3.64
CA VAL A 41 -10.21 1.48 -3.00
C VAL A 41 -11.32 0.55 -2.51
N GLY A 42 -11.08 -0.76 -2.65
CA GLY A 42 -11.97 -1.81 -2.16
C GLY A 42 -12.10 -1.82 -0.63
N MET A 43 -13.17 -2.42 -0.14
CA MET A 43 -13.44 -2.53 1.29
C MET A 43 -12.63 -3.65 1.92
N LEU A 44 -11.99 -3.35 3.06
CA LEU A 44 -11.42 -4.35 3.94
C LEU A 44 -12.48 -4.86 4.94
N ARG A 45 -12.66 -6.17 5.00
CA ARG A 45 -13.56 -6.87 5.91
C ARG A 45 -12.79 -7.68 6.95
N TYR A 46 -13.47 -8.07 8.01
CA TYR A 46 -12.96 -9.01 9.01
C TYR A 46 -14.07 -9.96 9.43
N ARG A 47 -13.88 -11.26 9.17
CA ARG A 47 -14.85 -12.32 9.50
C ARG A 47 -16.20 -12.09 8.81
N GLY A 48 -16.18 -11.70 7.54
CA GLY A 48 -17.35 -11.41 6.71
C GLY A 48 -17.93 -10.01 6.91
N GLU A 49 -17.53 -9.28 7.95
CA GLU A 49 -18.13 -8.01 8.33
C GLU A 49 -17.28 -6.82 7.93
N LYS A 50 -17.93 -5.68 7.64
CA LYS A 50 -17.21 -4.40 7.45
C LYS A 50 -16.47 -4.05 8.74
N MET A 51 -15.19 -3.71 8.64
CA MET A 51 -14.46 -3.18 9.79
C MET A 51 -15.04 -1.81 10.21
N SER A 52 -15.45 -1.68 11.47
CA SER A 52 -16.01 -0.44 12.01
C SER A 52 -15.82 -0.31 13.53
N LYS A 53 -15.81 0.93 14.02
CA LYS A 53 -15.75 1.21 15.47
C LYS A 53 -16.97 0.64 16.20
N SER A 54 -18.15 0.73 15.61
CA SER A 54 -19.41 0.28 16.22
C SER A 54 -19.46 -1.23 16.40
N LEU A 55 -18.95 -2.00 15.44
CA LEU A 55 -18.84 -3.45 15.53
C LEU A 55 -17.65 -3.92 16.39
N LYS A 56 -16.83 -2.98 16.89
CA LYS A 56 -15.63 -3.26 17.72
C LYS A 56 -14.70 -4.32 17.11
N ASN A 57 -14.65 -4.37 15.78
CA ASN A 57 -13.91 -5.37 15.00
C ASN A 57 -12.72 -4.75 14.24
N LEU A 58 -12.25 -3.58 14.68
CA LEU A 58 -11.10 -2.91 14.07
C LEU A 58 -9.79 -3.63 14.39
N VAL A 59 -8.99 -3.84 13.36
CA VAL A 59 -7.59 -4.24 13.48
C VAL A 59 -6.75 -2.99 13.23
N LEU A 60 -6.06 -2.50 14.27
CA LEU A 60 -5.34 -1.23 14.17
C LEU A 60 -3.89 -1.46 13.78
N VAL A 61 -3.40 -0.69 12.80
CA VAL A 61 -2.01 -0.75 12.33
C VAL A 61 -1.02 -0.56 13.48
N ARG A 62 -1.32 0.31 14.46
CA ARG A 62 -0.46 0.53 15.64
C ARG A 62 -0.29 -0.74 16.50
N ASP A 63 -1.32 -1.57 16.57
CA ASP A 63 -1.30 -2.81 17.35
C ASP A 63 -0.54 -3.89 16.56
N LEU A 64 -0.73 -3.92 15.22
CA LEU A 64 0.04 -4.79 14.32
C LEU A 64 1.53 -4.47 14.34
N LEU A 65 1.91 -3.18 14.35
CA LEU A 65 3.31 -2.74 14.43
C LEU A 65 4.00 -3.13 15.76
N GLY A 66 3.25 -3.57 16.77
CA GLY A 66 3.82 -4.18 17.97
C GLY A 66 4.25 -5.64 17.80
N ARG A 67 3.87 -6.29 16.68
CA ARG A 67 4.08 -7.73 16.43
C ARG A 67 4.76 -8.01 15.10
N TYR A 68 4.51 -7.17 14.10
CA TYR A 68 5.01 -7.30 12.73
C TYR A 68 5.75 -6.03 12.33
N ASP A 69 6.74 -6.17 11.45
CA ASP A 69 7.41 -5.02 10.87
C ASP A 69 6.53 -4.34 9.79
N ALA A 70 6.89 -3.10 9.44
CA ALA A 70 6.12 -2.29 8.52
C ALA A 70 6.09 -2.85 7.09
N ASP A 71 7.15 -3.53 6.62
CA ASP A 71 7.13 -4.13 5.28
C ASP A 71 6.14 -5.29 5.23
N SER A 72 6.06 -6.11 6.28
CA SER A 72 5.11 -7.23 6.36
C SER A 72 3.66 -6.76 6.28
N ILE A 73 3.33 -5.66 6.97
CA ILE A 73 2.00 -5.04 6.87
C ILE A 73 1.76 -4.47 5.47
N ARG A 74 2.74 -3.79 4.86
CA ARG A 74 2.61 -3.27 3.49
C ARG A 74 2.42 -4.39 2.47
N VAL A 75 3.20 -5.47 2.57
CA VAL A 75 3.10 -6.62 1.68
C VAL A 75 1.72 -7.26 1.78
N LEU A 76 1.16 -7.41 2.98
CA LEU A 76 -0.21 -7.89 3.12
C LEU A 76 -1.18 -7.03 2.30
N LEU A 77 -1.10 -5.70 2.42
CA LEU A 77 -1.97 -4.80 1.67
C LEU A 77 -1.74 -4.89 0.15
N LEU A 78 -0.47 -4.92 -0.28
CA LEU A 78 -0.07 -4.95 -1.69
C LEU A 78 -0.35 -6.29 -2.39
N ARG A 79 -0.57 -7.37 -1.63
CA ARG A 79 -1.01 -8.68 -2.17
C ARG A 79 -2.43 -8.66 -2.73
N HIS A 80 -3.20 -7.63 -2.41
CA HIS A 80 -4.55 -7.43 -2.92
C HIS A 80 -4.58 -6.23 -3.86
N HIS A 81 -5.21 -6.38 -5.02
CA HIS A 81 -5.38 -5.27 -5.94
C HIS A 81 -6.22 -4.16 -5.27
N TYR A 82 -5.84 -2.88 -5.43
CA TYR A 82 -6.42 -1.80 -4.64
C TYR A 82 -7.95 -1.68 -4.79
N ARG A 83 -8.50 -2.10 -5.94
CA ARG A 83 -9.94 -2.08 -6.28
C ARG A 83 -10.73 -3.23 -5.68
N GLU A 84 -10.06 -4.30 -5.26
CA GLU A 84 -10.71 -5.51 -4.79
C GLU A 84 -11.03 -5.42 -3.30
N SER A 85 -12.26 -5.77 -2.95
CA SER A 85 -12.63 -5.93 -1.54
C SER A 85 -12.19 -7.32 -1.07
N TRP A 86 -11.63 -7.42 0.12
CA TRP A 86 -11.12 -8.67 0.67
C TRP A 86 -11.35 -8.78 2.17
N ASP A 87 -11.24 -10.00 2.69
CA ASP A 87 -11.39 -10.30 4.12
C ASP A 87 -10.02 -10.52 4.73
N TYR A 88 -9.71 -9.75 5.77
CA TYR A 88 -8.49 -9.90 6.53
C TYR A 88 -8.53 -11.15 7.40
N THR A 89 -7.48 -11.95 7.34
CA THR A 89 -7.21 -12.98 8.36
C THR A 89 -5.82 -12.79 8.96
N PRO A 90 -5.62 -13.07 10.27
CA PRO A 90 -4.31 -12.99 10.90
C PRO A 90 -3.23 -13.81 10.19
N GLU A 91 -3.60 -14.97 9.65
CA GLU A 91 -2.70 -15.89 8.96
C GLU A 91 -2.10 -15.25 7.70
N GLN A 92 -2.84 -14.38 7.00
CA GLN A 92 -2.29 -13.66 5.85
C GLN A 92 -1.13 -12.75 6.23
N LEU A 93 -1.14 -12.19 7.45
CA LEU A 93 -0.06 -11.35 7.95
C LEU A 93 1.15 -12.18 8.38
N ASP A 94 0.93 -13.36 8.96
CA ASP A 94 1.99 -14.34 9.24
C ASP A 94 2.68 -14.76 7.93
N ASP A 95 1.90 -15.06 6.89
CA ASP A 95 2.42 -15.40 5.56
C ASP A 95 3.15 -14.23 4.89
N ALA A 96 2.69 -13.00 5.10
CA ALA A 96 3.37 -11.80 4.63
C ALA A 96 4.72 -11.63 5.33
N ALA A 97 4.77 -11.83 6.65
CA ALA A 97 5.98 -11.74 7.45
C ALA A 97 7.01 -12.84 7.11
N ALA A 98 6.55 -14.07 6.90
CA ALA A 98 7.44 -15.14 6.45
C ALA A 98 8.03 -14.84 5.07
N TRP A 99 7.23 -14.26 4.16
CA TRP A 99 7.68 -13.90 2.82
C TRP A 99 8.66 -12.73 2.81
N THR A 100 8.39 -11.65 3.55
CA THR A 100 9.31 -10.51 3.68
C THR A 100 10.64 -10.94 4.31
N GLY A 101 10.62 -11.83 5.32
CA GLY A 101 11.82 -12.41 5.91
C GLY A 101 12.70 -13.11 4.86
N ARG A 102 12.13 -14.01 4.06
CA ARG A 102 12.87 -14.70 2.98
C ARG A 102 13.39 -13.76 1.91
N LEU A 103 12.63 -12.72 1.58
CA LEU A 103 13.07 -11.69 0.64
C LEU A 103 14.28 -10.92 1.16
N ARG A 104 14.29 -10.51 2.43
CA ARG A 104 15.44 -9.81 3.05
C ARG A 104 16.70 -10.65 3.01
N GLU A 105 16.59 -11.93 3.36
CA GLU A 105 17.71 -12.85 3.29
C GLU A 105 18.25 -12.99 1.87
N SER A 106 17.38 -13.04 0.86
CA SER A 106 17.76 -13.16 -0.55
C SER A 106 18.35 -11.86 -1.09
N ALA A 107 17.78 -10.72 -0.71
CA ALA A 107 18.26 -9.38 -1.01
C ALA A 107 19.69 -9.13 -0.48
N GLY A 108 20.01 -9.63 0.71
CA GLY A 108 21.36 -9.58 1.27
C GLY A 108 22.41 -10.43 0.53
N ARG A 109 21.96 -11.39 -0.29
CA ARG A 109 22.82 -12.26 -1.12
C ARG A 109 22.86 -11.86 -2.60
N ALA A 110 22.00 -10.95 -3.04
CA ALA A 110 21.87 -10.56 -4.44
C ALA A 110 23.14 -9.82 -4.91
N ALA A 111 23.97 -10.52 -5.68
CA ALA A 111 25.20 -10.00 -6.26
C ALA A 111 24.93 -9.41 -7.65
N THR A 112 25.12 -8.09 -7.78
CA THR A 112 25.52 -7.32 -9.00
C THR A 112 25.14 -7.90 -10.38
N ALA A 113 23.93 -8.46 -10.57
CA ALA A 113 23.52 -8.85 -11.90
C ALA A 113 23.01 -7.63 -12.66
N THR A 114 23.37 -7.53 -13.93
CA THR A 114 23.11 -6.36 -14.80
C THR A 114 21.76 -6.42 -15.50
N ALA A 115 20.93 -7.42 -15.22
CA ALA A 115 19.60 -7.54 -15.82
C ALA A 115 18.66 -6.51 -15.17
N ASP A 116 18.24 -5.51 -15.95
CA ASP A 116 17.19 -4.57 -15.57
C ASP A 116 15.86 -5.32 -15.52
N ARG A 117 15.39 -5.59 -14.31
CA ARG A 117 14.07 -6.21 -14.05
C ARG A 117 13.13 -5.26 -13.31
N ALA A 118 13.63 -4.11 -12.85
CA ALA A 118 12.79 -3.07 -12.29
C ALA A 118 11.77 -2.57 -13.33
N ALA A 119 12.15 -2.48 -14.62
CA ALA A 119 11.24 -2.12 -15.69
C ALA A 119 9.96 -2.98 -15.74
N ALA A 120 10.05 -4.29 -15.44
CA ALA A 120 8.89 -5.17 -15.41
C ALA A 120 7.95 -4.85 -14.22
N VAL A 121 8.52 -4.47 -13.07
CA VAL A 121 7.76 -4.02 -11.90
C VAL A 121 7.03 -2.71 -12.21
N PHE A 122 7.69 -1.75 -12.85
CA PHE A 122 7.04 -0.51 -13.30
C PHE A 122 5.93 -0.78 -14.31
N ALA A 123 6.14 -1.65 -15.28
CA ALA A 123 5.10 -2.01 -16.26
C ALA A 123 3.87 -2.67 -15.61
N ALA A 124 4.04 -3.40 -14.50
CA ALA A 124 2.91 -3.91 -13.73
C ALA A 124 2.18 -2.79 -12.97
N LEU A 125 2.90 -1.79 -12.47
CA LEU A 125 2.28 -0.64 -11.80
C LEU A 125 1.58 0.31 -12.79
N ASP A 126 2.09 0.44 -14.01
CA ASP A 126 1.45 1.20 -15.09
C ASP A 126 0.12 0.55 -15.53
N ASP A 127 -0.05 -0.75 -15.29
CA ASP A 127 -1.27 -1.51 -15.53
C ASP A 127 -2.18 -1.47 -14.30
N ASP A 128 -2.87 -0.34 -14.12
CA ASP A 128 -3.86 -0.10 -13.03
C ASP A 128 -3.32 -0.34 -11.61
N LEU A 129 -2.03 -0.08 -11.37
CA LEU A 129 -1.37 -0.37 -10.09
C LEU A 129 -1.51 -1.84 -9.69
N ASP A 130 -1.23 -2.80 -10.59
CA ASP A 130 -1.22 -4.24 -10.31
C ASP A 130 -0.08 -4.62 -9.34
N THR A 131 -0.28 -4.31 -8.06
CA THR A 131 0.66 -4.60 -6.98
C THR A 131 0.83 -6.09 -6.72
N PRO A 132 -0.18 -6.98 -6.87
CA PRO A 132 0.04 -8.42 -6.79
C PRO A 132 1.05 -8.93 -7.83
N ARG A 133 0.97 -8.46 -9.08
CA ARG A 133 1.97 -8.79 -10.11
C ARG A 133 3.31 -8.13 -9.85
N ALA A 134 3.32 -6.87 -9.44
CA ALA A 134 4.54 -6.15 -9.09
C ALA A 134 5.34 -6.87 -7.98
N LEU A 135 4.67 -7.40 -6.95
CA LEU A 135 5.31 -8.18 -5.88
C LEU A 135 5.94 -9.49 -6.39
N ARG A 136 5.27 -10.21 -7.30
CA ARG A 136 5.84 -11.42 -7.91
C ARG A 136 7.10 -11.10 -8.71
N LEU A 137 7.05 -10.05 -9.53
CA LEU A 137 8.18 -9.60 -10.34
C LEU A 137 9.35 -9.09 -9.47
N LEU A 138 9.05 -8.43 -8.35
CA LEU A 138 10.06 -8.04 -7.37
C LEU A 138 10.77 -9.28 -6.79
N GLU A 139 10.02 -10.31 -6.41
CA GLU A 139 10.59 -11.55 -5.89
C GLU A 139 11.47 -12.25 -6.92
N GLU A 140 11.02 -12.37 -8.17
CA GLU A 140 11.83 -12.89 -9.28
C GLU A 140 13.12 -12.08 -9.49
N SER A 141 13.01 -10.75 -9.43
CA SER A 141 14.16 -9.84 -9.55
C SER A 141 15.19 -10.11 -8.45
N ILE A 142 14.76 -10.19 -7.19
CA ILE A 142 15.62 -10.46 -6.04
C ILE A 142 16.27 -11.85 -6.14
N GLN A 143 15.48 -12.88 -6.44
CA GLN A 143 15.97 -14.27 -6.55
C GLN A 143 16.97 -14.46 -7.69
N SER A 144 16.83 -13.69 -8.78
CA SER A 144 17.77 -13.72 -9.90
C SER A 144 19.09 -12.99 -9.63
N GLY A 145 19.20 -12.26 -8.53
CA GLY A 145 20.37 -11.45 -8.18
C GLY A 145 20.47 -10.10 -8.93
N ALA A 146 19.40 -9.64 -9.58
CA ALA A 146 19.36 -8.36 -10.30
C ALA A 146 19.81 -7.18 -9.42
N GLY A 147 20.66 -6.29 -9.89
CA GLY A 147 21.22 -5.20 -9.07
C GLY A 147 20.25 -4.05 -8.76
N ASP A 148 19.15 -3.95 -9.52
CA ASP A 148 18.19 -2.85 -9.51
C ASP A 148 16.93 -3.13 -8.69
N TRP A 149 16.82 -4.30 -8.04
CA TRP A 149 15.64 -4.68 -7.24
C TRP A 149 15.30 -3.66 -6.15
N ARG A 150 16.28 -2.87 -5.68
CA ARG A 150 16.07 -1.80 -4.69
C ARG A 150 15.15 -0.69 -5.21
N ALA A 151 15.31 -0.28 -6.46
CA ALA A 151 14.44 0.72 -7.07
C ALA A 151 12.99 0.19 -7.19
N ALA A 152 12.85 -1.10 -7.55
CA ALA A 152 11.57 -1.79 -7.58
C ALA A 152 10.93 -1.95 -6.19
N ALA A 153 11.74 -2.20 -5.14
CA ALA A 153 11.26 -2.25 -3.76
C ALA A 153 10.83 -0.87 -3.25
N ASP A 154 11.59 0.18 -3.57
CA ASP A 154 11.32 1.56 -3.14
C ASP A 154 10.00 2.10 -3.70
N VAL A 155 9.66 1.82 -4.97
CA VAL A 155 8.37 2.25 -5.55
C VAL A 155 7.18 1.54 -4.87
N LEU A 156 7.39 0.33 -4.36
CA LEU A 156 6.41 -0.41 -3.55
C LEU A 156 6.46 -0.01 -2.06
N GLY A 157 7.35 0.91 -1.67
CA GLY A 157 7.52 1.37 -0.30
C GLY A 157 8.10 0.31 0.65
N LEU A 158 8.81 -0.68 0.10
CA LEU A 158 9.44 -1.76 0.86
C LEU A 158 10.92 -1.44 1.10
N ARG A 159 11.38 -1.58 2.35
CA ARG A 159 12.79 -1.31 2.70
C ARG A 159 13.67 -2.55 2.66
N LEU A 160 13.09 -3.74 2.89
CA LEU A 160 13.76 -5.04 2.76
C LEU A 160 15.16 -5.10 3.40
N GLY A 161 15.32 -4.48 4.58
CA GLY A 161 16.58 -4.53 5.33
C GLY A 161 17.51 -3.33 5.12
N ASP A 162 17.11 -2.29 4.40
CA ASP A 162 17.74 -0.98 4.55
C ASP A 162 17.44 -0.46 5.97
N ASP A 163 18.47 -0.40 6.81
CA ASP A 163 18.50 0.12 8.19
C ASP A 163 18.21 1.64 8.28
N ARG A 164 17.42 2.19 7.35
CA ARG A 164 16.96 3.58 7.40
C ARG A 164 15.76 3.70 8.33
N MET A 165 16.14 3.72 9.60
CA MET A 165 15.42 4.12 10.81
C MET A 165 14.46 3.09 11.38
N ALA A 166 14.87 2.50 12.50
CA ALA A 166 13.96 1.82 13.40
C ALA A 166 12.77 2.74 13.72
N VAL A 167 11.57 2.17 13.88
CA VAL A 167 10.34 2.92 14.18
C VAL A 167 10.50 3.85 15.41
N SER A 168 11.43 3.53 16.32
CA SER A 168 11.82 4.36 17.45
C SER A 168 12.53 5.67 17.04
N GLU A 169 13.34 5.64 15.99
CA GLU A 169 14.07 6.80 15.48
C GLU A 169 13.18 7.70 14.63
N THR A 170 12.25 7.14 13.86
CA THR A 170 11.24 7.89 13.09
C THR A 170 10.32 8.72 14.01
N LYS A 171 9.94 8.17 15.17
CA LYS A 171 9.17 8.91 16.20
C LYS A 171 9.95 10.10 16.77
N LYS A 172 11.27 9.94 16.95
CA LYS A 172 12.19 10.98 17.42
C LYS A 172 12.42 12.06 16.37
N ALA A 173 12.64 11.67 15.12
CA ALA A 173 12.90 12.58 14.00
C ALA A 173 11.67 13.43 13.63
N LEU A 174 10.45 12.88 13.77
CA LEU A 174 9.21 13.59 13.50
C LEU A 174 8.69 14.41 14.70
N GLY A 175 9.41 14.46 15.83
CA GLY A 175 8.99 15.20 17.01
C GLY A 175 7.63 14.77 17.58
N TRP A 176 7.21 13.53 17.28
CA TRP A 176 5.87 13.06 17.58
C TRP A 176 5.67 12.87 19.08
N ARG A 177 4.84 13.73 19.70
CA ARG A 177 4.29 13.53 21.05
C ARG A 177 2.89 12.95 20.89
N ALA A 178 2.59 11.90 21.66
CA ALA A 178 1.26 11.30 21.67
C ALA A 178 0.21 12.37 21.99
N PRO A 179 -0.81 12.60 21.14
CA PRO A 179 -1.92 13.43 21.53
C PRO A 179 -2.70 12.63 22.58
N PHE A 180 -2.94 13.25 23.74
CA PHE A 180 -3.64 12.69 24.91
C PHE A 180 -2.77 11.79 25.81
N SER A 181 -1.90 12.45 26.59
CA SER A 181 -1.56 12.04 27.96
C SER A 181 -2.34 12.90 28.94
#